data_AF-A0A941DNR2-F1
#
_entry.id   AF-A0A941DNR2-F1
#
_cell.length_a   1.000
_cell.length_b   1.000
_cell.length_c   1.000
_cell.angle_alpha   90.00
_cell.angle_beta   90.00
_cell.angle_gamma   90.00
#
_symmetry.space_group_name_H-M   'P 1'
#
loop_
_entity.id
_entity.type
_entity.pdbx_description
1 polymer ?
#
loop_
_entity_poly.entity_id
_entity_poly.type
_entity_poly.pdbx_seq_one_letter_code
_entity_poly.pdbx_strand_id
1 'polypeptide(L)'
;DTLVFYRMGDFYELFFGDAEKVSRLLGITLTQRGSSGGEPIKMAGVPFHSLEPYLAKLVKMGESAAICEQIGDPATSKGPVERKVMRVVTPGTLTDTDLLPEKSERPLLALCLTQ
;
A
#
# COMPACT_ATOMS: atom_id res chain seq x y z
N ASP A 1 -0.17 0.18 -12.83
CA ASP A 1 -0.71 -0.59 -11.69
C ASP A 1 0.01 -0.22 -10.41
N THR A 2 -0.74 -0.02 -9.33
CA THR A 2 -0.30 0.54 -8.04
C THR A 2 -0.67 -0.43 -6.93
N LEU A 3 0.24 -0.67 -5.98
CA LEU A 3 0.00 -1.56 -4.85
C LEU A 3 -1.13 -1.01 -3.96
N VAL A 4 -2.04 -1.85 -3.50
CA VAL A 4 -3.10 -1.43 -2.55
C VAL A 4 -2.86 -2.05 -1.18
N PHE A 5 -2.45 -1.22 -0.21
CA PHE A 5 -2.36 -1.58 1.20
C PHE A 5 -3.75 -1.47 1.83
N TYR A 6 -4.40 -2.60 2.08
CA TYR A 6 -5.76 -2.66 2.58
C TYR A 6 -5.80 -2.90 4.09
N ARG A 7 -6.34 -1.94 4.85
CA ARG A 7 -6.41 -2.01 6.31
C ARG A 7 -7.36 -3.12 6.78
N MET A 8 -6.78 -4.07 7.52
CA MET A 8 -7.46 -5.22 8.11
C MET A 8 -7.04 -5.37 9.57
N GLY A 9 -7.79 -4.76 10.49
CA GLY A 9 -7.48 -4.82 11.92
C GLY A 9 -6.13 -4.16 12.18
N ASP A 10 -5.14 -4.90 12.68
CA ASP A 10 -3.80 -4.39 12.99
C ASP A 10 -2.76 -4.54 11.87
N PHE A 11 -3.19 -4.97 10.67
CA PHE A 11 -2.33 -5.12 9.50
C PHE A 11 -2.79 -4.29 8.30
N TYR A 12 -1.84 -3.97 7.43
CA TYR A 12 -2.13 -3.68 6.03
C TYR A 12 -1.86 -4.93 5.22
N GLU A 13 -2.88 -5.46 4.57
CA GLU A 13 -2.83 -6.67 3.77
C GLU A 13 -2.91 -6.32 2.27
N LEU A 14 -2.16 -7.06 1.47
CA LEU A 14 -2.17 -7.03 0.01
C LEU A 14 -2.53 -8.43 -0.47
N PHE A 15 -3.24 -8.51 -1.59
CA PHE A 15 -3.80 -9.78 -2.09
C PHE A 15 -3.41 -10.05 -3.55
N PHE A 16 -3.53 -11.31 -3.98
CA PHE A 16 -3.30 -11.72 -5.36
C PHE A 16 -1.90 -11.31 -5.87
N GLY A 17 -1.81 -10.68 -7.05
CA GLY A 17 -0.53 -10.25 -7.63
C GLY A 17 0.20 -9.19 -6.80
N ASP A 18 -0.54 -8.35 -6.07
CA ASP A 18 0.07 -7.35 -5.18
C ASP A 18 0.80 -8.04 -4.01
N ALA A 19 0.22 -9.12 -3.47
CA ALA A 19 0.84 -9.92 -2.41
C ALA A 19 2.18 -10.53 -2.87
N GLU A 20 2.20 -11.09 -4.07
CA GLU A 20 3.40 -11.70 -4.64
C GLU A 20 4.47 -10.65 -4.92
N LYS A 21 4.06 -9.51 -5.49
CA LYS A 21 4.96 -8.41 -5.80
C LYS A 21 5.57 -7.83 -4.53
N VAL A 22 4.75 -7.50 -3.52
CA VAL A 22 5.23 -6.89 -2.29
C VAL A 22 6.07 -7.85 -1.45
N SER A 23 5.74 -9.14 -1.44
CA SER A 23 6.56 -10.17 -0.78
C SER A 23 7.97 -10.21 -1.36
N ARG A 24 8.09 -10.22 -2.70
CA ARG A 24 9.39 -10.19 -3.39
C ARG A 24 10.16 -8.89 -3.14
N LEU A 25 9.49 -7.74 -3.19
CA LEU A 25 10.15 -6.44 -3.04
C LEU A 25 10.61 -6.15 -1.62
N LEU A 26 9.80 -6.53 -0.62
CA LEU A 26 10.03 -6.18 0.78
C LEU A 26 10.59 -7.33 1.62
N GLY A 27 10.66 -8.53 1.06
CA GLY A 27 11.11 -9.73 1.77
C GLY A 27 10.15 -10.14 2.89
N ILE A 28 8.86 -9.82 2.76
CA ILE A 28 7.84 -10.19 3.75
C ILE A 28 7.18 -11.52 3.37
N THR A 29 6.70 -12.26 4.38
CA THR A 29 6.13 -13.59 4.19
C THR A 29 4.92 -13.57 3.25
N LEU A 30 4.97 -14.37 2.19
CA LEU A 30 3.81 -14.69 1.36
C LEU A 30 3.04 -15.84 2.01
N THR A 31 1.75 -15.62 2.23
CA THR A 31 0.81 -16.59 2.80
C THR A 31 -0.42 -16.70 1.92
N GLN A 32 -1.42 -17.46 2.36
CA GLN A 32 -2.70 -17.58 1.69
C GLN A 32 -3.85 -17.57 2.69
N ARG A 33 -4.99 -17.00 2.30
CA ARG A 33 -6.17 -16.88 3.16
C ARG A 33 -7.45 -17.12 2.37
N GLY A 34 -8.20 -18.16 2.75
CA GLY A 34 -9.46 -18.50 2.08
C GLY A 34 -9.27 -18.85 0.59
N SER A 35 -10.36 -18.81 -0.15
CA SER A 35 -10.37 -19.09 -1.59
C SER A 35 -11.34 -18.16 -2.32
N SER A 36 -11.04 -17.88 -3.58
CA SER A 36 -11.91 -17.14 -4.50
C SER A 36 -11.95 -17.90 -5.82
N GLY A 37 -13.15 -18.27 -6.27
CA GLY A 37 -13.30 -19.07 -7.50
C GLY A 37 -12.63 -20.45 -7.45
N GLY A 38 -12.45 -21.03 -6.25
CA GLY A 38 -11.78 -22.31 -6.04
C GLY A 38 -10.27 -22.21 -5.79
N GLU A 39 -9.65 -21.06 -6.07
CA GLU A 39 -8.21 -20.85 -5.90
C GLU A 39 -7.87 -20.14 -4.59
N PRO A 40 -6.79 -20.51 -3.89
CA PRO A 40 -6.35 -19.82 -2.68
C PRO A 40 -5.97 -18.36 -2.94
N ILE A 41 -6.40 -17.45 -2.06
CA ILE A 41 -6.03 -16.03 -2.18
C ILE A 41 -4.66 -15.83 -1.56
N LYS A 42 -3.66 -15.53 -2.40
CA LYS A 42 -2.31 -15.13 -1.96
C LYS A 42 -2.39 -13.81 -1.17
N MET A 43 -1.65 -13.73 -0.07
CA MET A 43 -1.70 -12.62 0.86
C MET A 43 -0.33 -12.32 1.45
N ALA A 44 0.02 -11.05 1.56
CA ALA A 44 1.18 -10.56 2.30
C ALA A 44 0.79 -9.29 3.06
N GLY A 45 1.43 -9.00 4.19
CA GLY A 45 1.05 -7.84 4.98
C GLY A 45 2.11 -7.38 5.95
N VAL A 46 1.91 -6.17 6.47
CA VAL A 46 2.80 -5.51 7.42
C VAL A 46 1.99 -4.96 8.60
N PRO A 47 2.56 -4.93 9.82
CA PRO A 47 1.91 -4.29 10.96
C PRO A 47 1.69 -2.80 10.70
N PHE A 48 0.54 -2.29 11.13
CA PHE A 48 0.12 -0.94 10.79
C PHE A 48 1.04 0.17 11.32
N HIS A 49 1.50 -0.02 12.54
CA HIS A 49 2.42 0.90 13.22
C HIS A 49 3.80 0.92 12.56
N SER A 50 4.08 -0.02 11.65
CA SER A 50 5.34 -0.13 10.93
C SER A 50 5.20 0.13 9.44
N LEU A 51 4.09 0.71 8.96
CA LEU A 51 3.86 0.95 7.53
C LEU A 51 4.93 1.86 6.90
N GLU A 52 5.29 2.96 7.56
CA GLU A 52 6.14 4.01 6.98
C GLU A 52 7.51 3.50 6.47
N PRO A 53 8.30 2.71 7.24
CA PRO A 53 9.53 2.11 6.74
C PRO A 53 9.37 1.25 5.48
N TYR A 54 8.23 0.57 5.30
CA TYR A 54 7.97 -0.23 4.11
C TYR A 54 7.64 0.65 2.91
N LEU A 55 6.85 1.71 3.10
CA LEU A 55 6.59 2.70 2.05
C LEU A 55 7.88 3.38 1.60
N ALA A 56 8.79 3.69 2.54
CA ALA A 56 10.12 4.22 2.23
C ALA A 56 10.88 3.34 1.23
N LYS A 57 10.88 2.01 1.47
CA LYS A 57 11.56 1.04 0.62
C LYS A 57 10.91 0.95 -0.75
N LEU A 58 9.58 0.87 -0.80
CA LEU A 58 8.82 0.81 -2.06
C LEU A 58 9.07 2.04 -2.93
N VAL A 59 9.00 3.23 -2.34
CA VAL A 59 9.19 4.46 -3.10
C VAL A 59 10.63 4.61 -3.60
N LYS A 60 11.63 4.18 -2.81
CA LYS A 60 13.02 4.10 -3.29
C LYS A 60 13.18 3.16 -4.48
N MET A 61 12.31 2.16 -4.63
CA MET A 61 12.25 1.25 -5.78
C MET A 61 11.38 1.78 -6.93
N GLY A 62 10.81 2.99 -6.82
CA GLY A 62 9.94 3.59 -7.82
C GLY A 62 8.49 3.12 -7.76
N GLU A 63 8.10 2.38 -6.73
CA GLU A 63 6.77 1.81 -6.59
C GLU A 63 5.82 2.80 -5.90
N SER A 64 4.60 2.91 -6.43
CA SER A 64 3.52 3.68 -5.82
C SER A 64 2.60 2.77 -5.01
N ALA A 65 2.00 3.31 -3.96
CA ALA A 65 1.10 2.59 -3.07
C ALA A 65 -0.14 3.43 -2.70
N ALA A 66 -1.32 2.83 -2.80
CA ALA A 66 -2.56 3.37 -2.27
C ALA A 66 -2.81 2.78 -0.86
N ILE A 67 -3.10 3.65 0.11
CA ILE A 67 -3.37 3.26 1.49
C ILE A 67 -4.87 3.36 1.73
N CYS A 68 -5.51 2.20 1.90
CA CYS A 68 -6.94 2.08 2.14
C CYS A 68 -7.20 1.82 3.62
N GLU A 69 -7.91 2.75 4.26
CA GLU A 69 -8.17 2.76 5.71
C GLU A 69 -9.59 2.31 6.05
N GLN A 70 -9.76 1.84 7.29
CA GLN A 70 -11.07 1.60 7.89
C GLN A 70 -11.69 2.91 8.37
N ILE A 71 -12.91 3.20 7.92
CA ILE A 71 -13.66 4.41 8.24
C ILE A 71 -14.82 4.02 9.16
N GLY A 72 -14.97 4.77 10.25
CA GLY A 72 -15.97 4.50 11.27
C GLY A 72 -15.53 3.46 12.31
N ASP A 73 -16.42 3.15 13.24
CA ASP A 73 -16.16 2.24 14.35
C ASP A 73 -16.54 0.79 14.00
N PRO A 74 -15.58 -0.16 14.01
CA PRO A 74 -15.86 -1.58 13.82
C PRO A 74 -16.88 -2.16 14.82
N ALA A 75 -16.93 -1.64 16.05
CA ALA A 75 -17.84 -2.14 17.08
C ALA A 75 -19.31 -1.82 16.80
N THR A 76 -19.58 -0.78 16.01
CA THR A 76 -20.94 -0.35 15.67
C THR A 76 -21.41 -0.84 14.29
N SER A 77 -20.52 -1.47 13.53
CA SER A 77 -20.77 -1.86 12.14
C SER A 77 -21.25 -3.30 12.03
N LYS A 78 -22.40 -3.51 11.36
CA LYS A 78 -22.85 -4.87 10.99
C LYS A 78 -22.17 -5.27 9.68
N GLY A 79 -21.10 -6.06 9.78
CA GLY A 79 -20.34 -6.56 8.64
C GLY A 79 -19.05 -5.76 8.39
N PRO A 80 -18.44 -5.87 7.20
CA PRO A 80 -17.23 -5.12 6.88
C PRO A 80 -17.48 -3.60 7.02
N VAL A 81 -16.63 -2.94 7.79
CA VAL A 81 -16.64 -1.46 7.90
C VAL A 81 -16.40 -0.80 6.55
N GLU A 82 -16.88 0.44 6.41
CA GLU A 82 -16.55 1.29 5.29
C GLU A 82 -15.02 1.44 5.18
N ARG A 83 -14.50 1.45 3.95
CA ARG A 83 -13.08 1.66 3.70
C ARG A 83 -12.86 2.63 2.56
N LYS A 84 -11.88 3.52 2.72
CA LYS A 84 -11.55 4.57 1.75
C LYS A 84 -10.05 4.64 1.53
N VAL A 85 -9.65 4.93 0.29
CA VAL A 85 -8.26 5.29 0.00
C VAL A 85 -8.03 6.69 0.56
N MET A 86 -7.22 6.78 1.61
CA MET A 86 -6.98 8.04 2.33
C MET A 86 -5.68 8.71 1.89
N ARG A 87 -4.73 7.94 1.37
CA ARG A 87 -3.43 8.44 0.92
C ARG A 87 -2.94 7.64 -0.27
N VAL A 88 -2.41 8.33 -1.27
CA VAL A 88 -1.65 7.70 -2.36
C VAL A 88 -0.22 8.22 -2.27
N VAL A 89 0.72 7.29 -2.12
CA VAL A 89 2.14 7.59 -2.03
C VAL A 89 2.78 7.25 -3.36
N THR A 90 3.44 8.24 -3.97
CA THR A 90 4.18 8.06 -5.22
C THR A 90 5.59 8.65 -5.08
N PRO A 91 6.56 8.23 -5.90
CA PRO A 91 7.90 8.81 -5.88
C PRO A 91 7.96 10.33 -5.97
N GLY A 92 7.07 10.95 -6.76
CA GLY A 92 7.03 12.41 -6.95
C GLY A 92 6.16 13.18 -5.95
N THR A 93 5.48 12.52 -5.02
CA THR A 93 4.52 13.16 -4.09
C THR A 93 4.86 12.96 -2.62
N LEU A 94 6.07 12.48 -2.32
CA LEU A 94 6.51 12.30 -0.94
C LEU A 94 6.76 13.63 -0.24
N THR A 95 6.10 13.84 0.88
CA THR A 95 6.26 15.03 1.74
C THR A 95 6.86 14.71 3.10
N ASP A 96 6.87 13.44 3.52
CA ASP A 96 7.44 13.02 4.80
C ASP A 96 8.96 13.11 4.77
N THR A 97 9.51 13.89 5.71
CA THR A 97 10.94 14.17 5.86
C THR A 97 11.76 12.90 6.05
N ASP A 98 11.18 11.89 6.72
CA ASP A 98 11.83 10.59 6.96
C ASP A 98 12.01 9.75 5.68
N LEU A 99 11.26 10.09 4.62
CA LEU A 99 11.24 9.39 3.32
C LEU A 99 12.03 10.13 2.23
N LEU A 100 12.47 11.35 2.52
CA LEU A 100 13.23 12.22 1.61
C LEU A 100 14.70 12.29 2.05
N PRO A 101 15.67 12.01 1.17
CA PRO A 101 17.05 12.41 1.43
C PRO A 101 17.10 13.94 1.54
N GLU A 102 17.68 14.49 2.63
CA GLU A 102 17.73 15.94 2.93
C GLU A 102 18.20 16.84 1.77
N LYS A 103 18.90 16.28 0.77
CA LYS A 103 19.49 17.01 -0.36
C LYS A 103 18.98 16.57 -1.74
N SER A 104 17.90 15.81 -1.83
CA SER A 104 17.36 15.34 -3.11
C SER A 104 16.03 15.99 -3.43
N GLU A 105 16.00 16.72 -4.55
CA GLU A 105 14.74 17.17 -5.15
C GLU A 105 13.99 15.98 -5.76
N ARG A 106 12.65 16.00 -5.69
CA ARG A 106 11.76 15.02 -6.33
C ARG A 106 10.65 15.77 -7.08
N PRO A 107 10.95 16.38 -8.25
CA PRO A 107 9.95 17.16 -8.98
C PRO A 107 8.87 16.23 -9.57
N LEU A 108 7.62 16.66 -9.46
CA LEU A 108 6.51 16.09 -10.22
C LEU A 108 6.33 16.90 -11.50
N LEU A 109 6.31 16.22 -12.65
CA LEU A 109 6.21 16.85 -13.96
C LEU A 109 5.02 16.28 -14.74
N ALA A 110 4.30 17.16 -15.44
CA ALA A 110 3.29 16.80 -16.41
C ALA A 110 3.67 17.41 -17.77
N LEU A 111 3.54 16.64 -18.84
CA LEU A 111 3.77 17.08 -20.22
C LEU A 111 2.46 16.95 -21.00
N CYS A 112 2.06 18.02 -21.68
CA CYS A 112 0.94 18.01 -22.62
C CYS A 112 1.45 18.44 -23.99
N LEU A 113 1.34 17.56 -24.98
CA LEU A 113 1.60 17.90 -26.38
C LEU A 113 0.26 18.32 -26.99
N THR A 114 0.03 19.63 -27.10
CA THR A 114 -1.07 20.16 -27.89
C THR A 114 -0.68 20.07 -29.37
N GLN A 115 -1.45 19.31 -30.14
CA GLN A 115 -1.42 19.35 -31.60
C GLN A 115 -2.09 20.63 -32.11
#